data_AF-A0AA42BSG5-F1
#
_entry.id   AF-A0AA42BSG5-F1
#
_cell.length_a   1.000
_cell.length_b   1.000
_cell.length_c   1.000
_cell.angle_alpha   90.00
_cell.angle_beta   90.00
_cell.angle_gamma   90.00
#
_symmetry.space_group_name_H-M   'P 1'
#
loop_
_entity.id
_entity.type
_entity.pdbx_description
1 polymer ?
#
loop_
_entity_poly.entity_id
_entity_poly.type
_entity_poly.pdbx_seq_one_letter_code
_entity_poly.pdbx_strand_id
1 'polypeptide(L)' 'MKKRVRLQTAPQTNTATNLWLQHLVSRMVVEQLQLPPRLKAKLLYDTLPRQERSE' A
#
# COMPACT_ATOMS: atom_id res chain seq x y z
N MET A 1 40.25 20.47 -0.17
CA MET A 1 39.56 19.36 -0.85
C MET A 1 38.05 19.51 -0.61
N LYS A 2 37.23 19.75 -1.65
CA LYS A 2 35.76 19.90 -1.49
C LYS A 2 35.09 18.52 -1.58
N LYS A 3 34.48 18.05 -0.49
CA LYS A 3 33.67 16.83 -0.49
C LYS A 3 32.28 17.15 -1.06
N ARG A 4 31.91 16.53 -2.18
CA ARG A 4 30.53 16.55 -2.70
C ARG A 4 29.66 15.67 -1.81
N VAL A 5 28.72 16.26 -1.08
CA VAL A 5 27.67 15.51 -0.39
C VAL A 5 26.55 15.27 -1.40
N ARG A 6 26.31 14.00 -1.73
CA ARG A 6 25.20 13.59 -2.59
C ARG A 6 23.94 13.57 -1.73
N LEU A 7 23.14 14.63 -1.80
CA LEU A 7 21.82 14.65 -1.18
C LEU A 7 20.98 13.57 -1.89
N GLN A 8 20.74 12.46 -1.20
CA GLN A 8 19.79 11.45 -1.67
C GLN A 8 18.40 12.05 -1.45
N THR A 9 17.78 12.56 -2.51
CA THR A 9 16.35 12.87 -2.52
C THR A 9 15.59 11.57 -2.27
N ALA A 10 14.54 11.61 -1.45
CA ALA A 10 13.69 10.45 -1.18
C ALA A 10 13.36 9.71 -2.49
N PRO A 11 13.42 8.36 -2.52
CA PRO A 11 13.18 7.62 -3.74
C PRO A 11 11.80 7.99 -4.30
N GLN A 12 11.73 8.36 -5.59
CA GLN A 12 10.48 8.75 -6.26
C GLN A 12 9.37 7.69 -6.15
N THR A 13 9.72 6.45 -5.83
CA THR A 13 8.80 5.34 -5.59
C THR A 13 9.03 4.78 -4.19
N ASN A 14 8.35 5.35 -3.19
CA ASN A 14 8.31 4.74 -1.86
C ASN A 14 7.31 3.58 -1.89
N THR A 15 7.81 2.35 -1.98
CA THR A 15 7.01 1.12 -2.01
C THR A 15 6.02 1.04 -0.86
N ALA A 16 6.41 1.50 0.34
CA ALA A 16 5.50 1.54 1.48
C ALA A 16 4.34 2.51 1.21
N THR A 17 4.62 3.72 0.73
CA THR A 17 3.58 4.71 0.36
C THR A 17 2.63 4.15 -0.68
N ASN A 18 3.14 3.46 -1.70
CA ASN A 18 2.29 2.84 -2.73
C ASN A 18 1.38 1.75 -2.14
N LEU A 19 1.89 0.91 -1.24
CA LEU A 19 1.09 -0.10 -0.54
C LEU A 19 0.01 0.55 0.32
N TRP A 20 0.34 1.61 1.07
CA TRP A 20 -0.62 2.35 1.88
C TRP A 20 -1.72 3.00 1.04
N LEU A 21 -1.36 3.59 -0.12
CA LEU A 21 -2.32 4.14 -1.06
C LEU A 21 -3.24 3.06 -1.63
N GLN A 22 -2.69 1.91 -2.03
CA GLN A 22 -3.48 0.77 -2.52
C GLN A 22 -4.46 0.27 -1.45
N HIS A 23 -4.02 0.16 -0.19
CA HIS A 23 -4.89 -0.22 0.92
C HIS A 23 -6.02 0.79 1.12
N LEU A 24 -5.71 2.09 1.10
CA LEU A 24 -6.68 3.16 1.28
C LEU A 24 -7.76 3.13 0.19
N VAL A 25 -7.35 3.02 -1.08
CA VAL A 25 -8.27 2.94 -2.22
C VAL A 25 -9.17 1.70 -2.10
N SER A 26 -8.57 0.54 -1.82
CA SER A 26 -9.32 -0.72 -1.66
C SER A 26 -10.36 -0.61 -0.55
N ARG A 27 -10.01 0.02 0.58
CA ARG A 27 -10.93 0.27 1.69
C ARG A 27 -12.07 1.20 1.30
N MET A 28 -11.78 2.31 0.61
CA MET A 28 -12.83 3.21 0.14
C MET A 28 -13.83 2.49 -0.75
N VAL A 29 -13.36 1.69 -1.72
CA VAL A 29 -14.23 0.93 -2.61
C VAL A 29 -15.08 -0.07 -1.83
N VAL A 30 -14.48 -0.88 -0.95
CA VAL A 30 -15.22 -1.89 -0.17
C VAL A 30 -16.24 -1.25 0.77
N GLU A 31 -15.97 -0.07 1.31
CA GLU A 31 -16.94 0.62 2.17
C GLU A 31 -18.19 1.10 1.42
N GLN A 32 -18.03 1.52 0.15
CA GLN A 32 -19.15 1.91 -0.71
C GLN A 32 -20.03 0.73 -1.12
N LEU A 33 -19.50 -0.51 -1.07
CA LEU A 33 -20.29 -1.69 -1.34
C LEU A 33 -21.28 -1.92 -0.18
N GLN A 34 -22.57 -2.07 -0.49
CA GLN A 34 -23.63 -2.40 0.48
C GLN A 34 -23.56 -3.88 0.88
N LEU A 35 -22.39 -4.33 1.34
CA LEU A 35 -22.12 -5.71 1.73
C LEU A 35 -22.15 -5.88 3.26
N PRO A 36 -22.55 -7.07 3.74
CA PRO A 36 -22.40 -7.45 5.13
C PRO A 36 -20.95 -7.25 5.64
N PRO A 37 -20.76 -6.87 6.92
CA PRO A 37 -19.42 -6.60 7.47
C PRO A 37 -18.42 -7.75 7.31
N ARG A 38 -18.90 -9.00 7.40
CA ARG A 38 -18.06 -10.20 7.22
C ARG A 38 -17.51 -10.33 5.80
N LEU A 39 -18.31 -9.96 4.80
CA LEU A 39 -17.90 -9.99 3.39
C LEU A 39 -16.96 -8.83 3.07
N LYS A 40 -17.18 -7.65 3.66
CA LYS A 40 -16.23 -6.53 3.56
C LYS A 40 -14.85 -6.92 4.10
N ALA A 41 -14.79 -7.57 5.27
CA ALA A 41 -13.53 -8.03 5.86
C ALA A 41 -12.82 -9.06 4.98
N LYS A 42 -13.56 -10.02 4.42
CA LYS A 42 -13.01 -11.02 3.49
C LYS A 42 -12.44 -10.36 2.23
N LEU A 43 -13.17 -9.44 1.62
CA LEU A 43 -12.71 -8.73 0.43
C LEU A 43 -11.45 -7.90 0.68
N LEU A 44 -11.37 -7.20 1.82
CA LEU A 44 -10.14 -6.48 2.19
C LEU A 44 -8.96 -7.41 2.40
N TYR A 45 -9.17 -8.60 2.96
CA TYR A 45 -8.12 -9.60 3.12
C TYR A 45 -7.65 -10.13 1.76
N ASP A 46 -8.58 -10.43 0.85
CA ASP A 46 -8.27 -11.00 -0.47
C ASP A 46 -7.66 -9.96 -1.44
N THR A 47 -8.01 -8.68 -1.31
CA THR A 47 -7.57 -7.61 -2.23
C THR A 47 -6.21 -7.01 -1.89
N LEU A 48 -5.73 -7.21 -0.66
CA LEU A 48 -4.40 -6.75 -0.31
C LEU A 48 -3.35 -7.65 -0.98
N PRO A 49 -2.35 -7.08 -1.66
CA PRO A 49 -1.31 -7.90 -2.27
C PRO A 49 -0.66 -8.70 -1.14
N ARG A 50 -0.80 -10.02 -1.21
CA ARG A 50 -0.08 -10.92 -0.32
C ARG A 50 1.39 -10.62 -0.58
N GLN A 51 2.05 -10.00 0.38
CA GLN A 51 3.49 -9.81 0.31
C GLN A 51 4.06 -11.23 0.23
N GLU A 52 4.43 -11.67 -0.98
CA GLU A 52 5.19 -12.90 -1.12
C GLU A 52 6.45 -12.65 -0.32
N ARG A 53 6.52 -13.28 0.86
CA ARG A 53 7.76 -13.36 1.61
C ARG A 53 8.66 -14.23 0.74
N SER A 54 9.40 -13.60 -0.16
CA SER A 54 10.62 -14.18 -0.71
C SER A 54 11.49 -14.53 0.50
N GLU A 55 11.76 -15.82 0.67
CA GLU A 55 12.75 -16.35 1.62
C GLU A 55 14.13 -15.72 1.45
#